data_AF-A0A561U282-F1
#
_entry.id   AF-A0A561U282-F1
#
_cell.length_a   1.000
_cell.length_b   1.000
_cell.length_c   1.000
_cell.angle_alpha   90.00
_cell.angle_beta   90.00
_cell.angle_gamma   90.00
#
_symmetry.space_group_name_H-M   'P 1'
#
loop_
_entity.id
_entity.type
_entity.pdbx_description
1 polymer ?
#
loop_
_entity_poly.entity_id
_entity_poly.type
_entity_poly.pdbx_seq_one_letter_code
_entity_poly.pdbx_strand_id
1 'polypeptide(L)'
;MEAVEIVEPAVTPLRYPEMRAEVIDAVTSLADPDYQQKVWIRREYPQPGFYDDLTTNINILFDDICVLPDPQTRVGIVLHPNEVDVMKALSDVLEPLVDELGDASDAQYLNHPQWARVVAAARHARQTLIQSDAAKS
;
A
#
# COMPACT_ATOMS: atom_id res chain seq x y z
N MET A 1 41.43 17.45 16.55
CA MET A 1 40.72 16.50 15.67
C MET A 1 39.31 16.45 16.19
N GLU A 2 38.39 17.16 15.54
CA GLU A 2 36.98 17.14 15.91
C GLU A 2 36.39 15.81 15.45
N ALA A 3 35.83 15.06 16.39
CA ALA A 3 35.03 13.89 16.07
C ALA A 3 33.73 14.41 15.44
N VAL A 4 33.56 14.15 14.15
CA VAL A 4 32.28 14.32 13.48
C VAL A 4 31.36 13.27 14.07
N GLU A 5 30.53 13.68 15.01
CA GLU A 5 29.39 12.92 15.48
C GLU A 5 28.48 12.72 14.27
N ILE A 6 28.52 11.52 13.70
CA ILE A 6 27.56 11.10 12.68
C ILE A 6 26.24 10.96 13.43
N VAL A 7 25.48 12.06 13.50
CA VAL A 7 24.09 12.03 13.93
C VAL A 7 23.36 11.26 12.83
N GLU A 8 23.13 9.97 13.08
CA GLU A 8 22.17 9.19 12.31
C GLU A 8 20.87 10.02 12.30
N PRO A 9 20.30 10.35 11.13
CA PRO A 9 19.11 11.18 11.10
C PRO A 9 18.01 10.42 11.84
N ALA A 10 17.58 10.96 12.98
CA ALA A 10 16.45 10.44 13.72
C ALA A 10 15.25 10.42 12.75
N VAL A 11 14.80 9.21 12.39
CA VAL A 11 13.63 9.04 11.52
C VAL A 11 12.43 9.65 12.24
N THR A 12 11.88 10.72 11.67
CA THR A 12 10.78 11.47 12.26
C THR A 12 9.56 10.57 12.45
N PRO A 13 8.93 10.54 13.63
CA PRO A 13 7.68 9.79 13.82
C PRO A 13 6.59 10.34 12.89
N LEU A 14 5.84 9.44 12.27
CA LEU A 14 4.72 9.79 11.40
C LEU A 14 3.55 10.33 12.23
N ARG A 15 2.84 11.32 11.70
CA ARG A 15 1.74 11.98 12.42
C ARG A 15 0.56 11.07 12.72
N TYR A 16 0.24 10.14 11.82
CA TYR A 16 -0.92 9.25 11.96
C TYR A 16 -0.52 7.77 11.79
N PRO A 17 -0.06 7.11 12.87
CA PRO A 17 0.39 5.72 12.80
C PRO A 17 -0.74 4.72 12.53
N GLU A 18 -1.98 5.02 12.93
CA GLU A 18 -3.13 4.14 12.64
C GLU A 18 -3.47 4.14 11.15
N MET A 19 -3.58 5.31 10.53
CA MET A 19 -3.73 5.43 9.06
C MET A 19 -2.54 4.80 8.32
N ARG A 20 -1.33 4.89 8.89
CA ARG A 20 -0.16 4.21 8.32
C ARG A 20 -0.35 2.69 8.29
N ALA A 21 -0.88 2.10 9.37
CA ALA A 21 -1.17 0.68 9.41
C ALA A 21 -2.19 0.28 8.33
N GLU A 22 -3.25 1.08 8.13
CA GLU A 22 -4.23 0.85 7.06
C GLU A 22 -3.60 0.89 5.66
N VAL A 23 -2.67 1.82 5.39
CA VAL A 23 -1.91 1.82 4.11
C VAL A 23 -1.10 0.53 3.97
N ILE A 24 -0.41 0.08 5.01
CA ILE A 24 0.41 -1.13 4.98
C ILE A 24 -0.47 -2.37 4.74
N ASP A 25 -1.61 -2.46 5.41
CA ASP A 25 -2.55 -3.56 5.27
C ASP A 25 -3.12 -3.58 3.86
N ALA A 26 -3.54 -2.42 3.32
CA ALA A 26 -4.08 -2.35 1.97
C ALA A 26 -3.06 -2.74 0.89
N VAL A 27 -1.83 -2.24 1.00
CA VAL A 27 -0.73 -2.63 0.10
C VAL A 27 -0.37 -4.10 0.29
N THR A 28 -0.52 -4.65 1.50
CA THR A 28 -0.30 -6.08 1.77
C THR A 28 -1.33 -6.96 1.09
N SER A 29 -2.60 -6.62 1.15
CA SER A 29 -3.67 -7.34 0.45
C SER A 29 -3.46 -7.30 -1.08
N LEU A 30 -3.01 -6.16 -1.64
CA LEU A 30 -2.65 -6.05 -3.06
C LEU A 30 -1.40 -6.88 -3.46
N ALA A 31 -0.50 -7.16 -2.52
CA ALA A 31 0.76 -7.86 -2.77
C ALA A 31 0.63 -9.40 -2.77
N ASP A 32 -0.50 -9.96 -2.33
CA ASP A 32 -0.70 -11.39 -2.09
C ASP A 32 -1.84 -11.99 -2.95
N PRO A 33 -1.52 -12.56 -4.13
CA PRO A 33 -2.51 -13.22 -4.98
C PRO A 33 -3.28 -14.37 -4.32
N ASP A 34 -2.63 -15.11 -3.41
CA ASP A 34 -3.30 -16.24 -2.74
C ASP A 34 -4.33 -15.71 -1.75
N TYR A 35 -4.01 -14.64 -1.03
CA TYR A 35 -4.94 -13.92 -0.18
C TYR A 35 -6.10 -13.37 -1.01
N GLN A 36 -5.83 -12.70 -2.13
CA GLN A 36 -6.86 -12.15 -3.03
C GLN A 36 -7.85 -13.23 -3.50
N GLN A 37 -7.33 -14.40 -3.92
CA GLN A 37 -8.17 -15.52 -4.35
C GLN A 37 -8.98 -16.13 -3.20
N LYS A 38 -8.44 -16.20 -1.99
CA LYS A 38 -9.16 -16.75 -0.83
C LYS A 38 -10.21 -15.76 -0.31
N VAL A 39 -9.80 -14.54 -0.05
CA VAL A 39 -10.60 -13.55 0.69
C VAL A 39 -11.51 -12.75 -0.23
N TRP A 40 -11.01 -12.20 -1.33
CA TRP A 40 -11.81 -11.35 -2.21
C TRP A 40 -12.71 -12.16 -3.15
N ILE A 41 -12.22 -13.30 -3.64
CA ILE A 41 -12.99 -14.15 -4.57
C ILE A 41 -13.81 -15.21 -3.84
N ARG A 42 -13.16 -16.08 -3.06
CA ARG A 42 -13.84 -17.23 -2.43
C ARG A 42 -14.51 -16.88 -1.10
N ARG A 43 -14.29 -15.68 -0.57
CA ARG A 43 -14.81 -15.21 0.72
C ARG A 43 -14.47 -16.17 1.88
N GLU A 44 -13.30 -16.80 1.79
CA GLU A 44 -12.70 -17.66 2.82
C GLU A 44 -12.00 -16.79 3.86
N TYR A 45 -12.75 -16.34 4.86
CA TYR A 45 -12.25 -15.40 5.86
C TYR A 45 -11.50 -16.09 7.02
N PRO A 46 -10.47 -15.43 7.60
CA PRO A 46 -9.69 -15.99 8.71
C PRO A 46 -10.48 -16.14 10.01
N GLN A 47 -11.52 -15.31 10.21
CA GLN A 47 -12.35 -15.33 11.41
C GLN A 47 -13.77 -14.80 11.14
N PRO A 48 -14.76 -15.12 11.99
CA PRO A 48 -16.11 -14.58 11.87
C PRO A 48 -16.13 -13.05 11.98
N GLY A 49 -16.94 -12.40 11.15
CA GLY A 49 -17.07 -10.94 11.12
C GLY A 49 -15.93 -10.20 10.41
N PHE A 50 -14.97 -10.92 9.84
CA PHE A 50 -13.95 -10.34 8.97
C PHE A 50 -14.52 -10.11 7.56
N TYR A 51 -14.15 -8.99 6.96
CA TYR A 51 -14.48 -8.65 5.58
C TYR A 51 -13.34 -7.85 4.97
N ASP A 52 -12.98 -8.18 3.75
CA ASP A 52 -12.03 -7.42 2.94
C ASP A 52 -12.30 -7.72 1.46
N ASP A 53 -12.10 -6.73 0.60
CA ASP A 53 -12.26 -6.81 -0.85
C ASP A 53 -11.40 -5.74 -1.55
N LEU A 54 -11.32 -5.82 -2.88
CA LEU A 54 -10.50 -4.88 -3.65
C LEU A 54 -10.99 -3.44 -3.48
N THR A 55 -12.30 -3.21 -3.54
CA THR A 55 -12.92 -1.88 -3.41
C THR A 55 -12.51 -1.19 -2.11
N THR A 56 -12.55 -1.90 -0.98
CA THR A 56 -12.13 -1.37 0.33
C THR A 56 -10.67 -0.92 0.27
N ASN A 57 -9.78 -1.74 -0.28
CA ASN A 57 -8.36 -1.41 -0.39
C ASN A 57 -8.09 -0.24 -1.35
N ILE A 58 -8.84 -0.14 -2.45
CA ILE A 58 -8.77 1.01 -3.36
C ILE A 58 -9.22 2.29 -2.64
N ASN A 59 -10.36 2.26 -1.94
CA ASN A 59 -10.90 3.42 -1.22
C ASN A 59 -9.91 3.93 -0.18
N ILE A 60 -9.29 3.03 0.61
CA ILE A 60 -8.24 3.40 1.57
C ILE A 60 -7.12 4.18 0.87
N LEU A 61 -6.66 3.67 -0.27
CA LEU A 61 -5.48 4.21 -0.95
C LEU A 61 -5.74 5.47 -1.77
N PHE A 62 -6.92 5.60 -2.37
CA PHE A 62 -7.28 6.73 -3.26
C PHE A 62 -8.12 7.80 -2.56
N ASP A 63 -9.07 7.42 -1.71
CA ASP A 63 -10.13 8.32 -1.24
C ASP A 63 -10.03 8.65 0.26
N ASP A 64 -9.81 7.66 1.12
CA ASP A 64 -9.83 7.88 2.57
C ASP A 64 -8.50 8.49 3.05
N ILE A 65 -7.38 7.91 2.64
CA ILE A 65 -6.04 8.38 2.97
C ILE A 65 -5.45 9.23 1.84
N CYS A 66 -5.93 9.03 0.60
CA CYS A 66 -5.41 9.60 -0.64
C CYS A 66 -3.88 9.56 -0.70
N VAL A 67 -3.31 8.36 -0.54
CA VAL A 67 -1.86 8.12 -0.57
C VAL A 67 -1.33 7.89 -1.98
N LEU A 68 -2.12 7.29 -2.88
CA LEU A 68 -1.71 7.04 -4.25
C LEU A 68 -1.82 8.25 -5.20
N PRO A 69 -2.86 9.12 -5.12
CA PRO A 69 -2.97 10.27 -6.02
C PRO A 69 -1.79 11.25 -5.93
N ASP A 70 -1.25 11.47 -4.72
CA ASP A 70 -0.06 12.28 -4.52
C ASP A 70 0.73 11.82 -3.27
N PRO A 71 1.61 10.80 -3.41
CA PRO A 71 2.38 10.26 -2.29
C PRO A 71 3.31 11.30 -1.64
N GLN A 72 3.75 12.32 -2.39
CA GLN A 72 4.67 13.34 -1.88
C GLN A 72 4.03 14.17 -0.77
N THR A 73 2.74 14.48 -0.90
CA THR A 73 1.99 15.25 0.10
C THR A 73 1.77 14.48 1.41
N ARG A 74 1.99 13.16 1.41
CA ARG A 74 1.79 12.28 2.55
C ARG A 74 3.06 12.02 3.36
N VAL A 75 4.19 12.57 2.95
CA VAL A 75 5.46 12.48 3.67
C VAL A 75 5.36 13.15 5.05
N GLY A 76 5.79 12.45 6.10
CA GLY A 76 5.66 12.86 7.51
C GLY A 76 4.26 12.66 8.10
N ILE A 77 3.25 12.36 7.26
CA ILE A 77 1.87 12.10 7.70
C ILE A 77 1.66 10.59 7.87
N VAL A 78 1.77 9.85 6.77
CA VAL A 78 1.66 8.37 6.71
C VAL A 78 2.80 7.72 5.91
N LEU A 79 3.61 8.51 5.19
CA LEU A 79 4.78 8.02 4.44
C LEU A 79 6.08 8.63 4.96
N HIS A 80 7.16 7.89 4.81
CA HIS A 80 8.52 8.41 4.89
C HIS A 80 9.02 8.89 3.53
N PRO A 81 10.06 9.76 3.47
CA PRO A 81 10.61 10.24 2.21
C PRO A 81 11.05 9.13 1.25
N ASN A 82 11.62 8.04 1.75
CA ASN A 82 12.09 6.90 0.95
C ASN A 82 10.97 5.99 0.42
N GLU A 83 9.72 6.20 0.85
CA GLU A 83 8.57 5.40 0.43
C GLU A 83 7.84 6.01 -0.78
N VAL A 84 8.13 7.27 -1.14
CA VAL A 84 7.40 8.00 -2.18
C VAL A 84 7.50 7.31 -3.55
N ASP A 85 8.70 6.92 -3.97
CA ASP A 85 8.92 6.41 -5.33
C ASP A 85 8.22 5.06 -5.55
N VAL A 86 8.21 4.20 -4.54
CA VAL A 86 7.52 2.90 -4.63
C VAL A 86 6.00 3.04 -4.60
N MET A 87 5.47 4.04 -3.89
CA MET A 87 4.03 4.34 -3.89
C MET A 87 3.60 4.97 -5.22
N LYS A 88 4.41 5.84 -5.82
CA LYS A 88 4.18 6.34 -7.19
C LYS A 88 4.15 5.21 -8.21
N ALA A 89 5.13 4.31 -8.15
CA ALA A 89 5.18 3.16 -9.04
C ALA A 89 3.96 2.23 -8.89
N LEU A 90 3.37 2.13 -7.70
CA LEU A 90 2.10 1.44 -7.48
C LEU A 90 0.93 2.21 -8.10
N SER A 91 0.86 3.54 -7.92
CA SER A 91 -0.18 4.37 -8.55
C SER A 91 -0.15 4.24 -10.07
N ASP A 92 1.04 4.36 -10.68
CA ASP A 92 1.25 4.30 -12.13
C ASP A 92 0.71 3.03 -12.79
N VAL A 93 0.61 1.94 -12.03
CA VAL A 93 0.06 0.68 -12.53
C VAL A 93 -1.36 0.40 -12.06
N LEU A 94 -1.82 0.97 -10.95
CA LEU A 94 -3.16 0.69 -10.42
C LEU A 94 -4.20 1.69 -10.94
N GLU A 95 -3.88 2.99 -10.94
CA GLU A 95 -4.78 4.06 -11.36
C GLU A 95 -5.36 3.84 -12.77
N PRO A 96 -4.59 3.44 -13.80
CA PRO A 96 -5.17 3.16 -15.11
C PRO A 96 -6.19 2.02 -15.12
N LEU A 97 -6.03 1.01 -14.27
CA LEU A 97 -7.03 -0.07 -14.15
C LEU A 97 -8.27 0.43 -13.41
N VAL A 98 -8.10 1.31 -12.41
CA VAL A 98 -9.23 1.93 -11.71
C VAL A 98 -10.04 2.78 -12.67
N ASP A 99 -9.38 3.62 -13.47
CA ASP A 99 -10.01 4.46 -14.49
C ASP A 99 -10.72 3.63 -15.58
N GLU A 100 -10.10 2.52 -16.02
CA GLU A 100 -10.64 1.66 -17.07
C GLU A 100 -11.85 0.84 -16.58
N LEU A 101 -11.73 0.21 -15.41
CA LEU A 101 -12.66 -0.82 -14.95
C LEU A 101 -13.75 -0.26 -14.01
N GLY A 102 -13.50 0.84 -13.31
CA GLY A 102 -14.44 1.48 -12.39
C GLY A 102 -15.04 0.50 -11.38
N ASP A 103 -16.38 0.42 -11.32
CA ASP A 103 -17.11 -0.46 -10.39
C ASP A 103 -17.12 -1.95 -10.80
N ALA A 104 -16.17 -2.40 -11.62
CA ALA A 104 -16.05 -3.80 -11.98
C ALA A 104 -15.78 -4.68 -10.75
N SER A 105 -16.20 -5.94 -10.83
CA SER A 105 -15.98 -6.90 -9.74
C SER A 105 -14.49 -7.20 -9.52
N ASP A 106 -14.15 -7.60 -8.29
CA ASP A 106 -12.80 -8.09 -7.93
C ASP A 106 -12.26 -9.11 -8.94
N ALA A 107 -13.12 -10.04 -9.38
CA ALA A 107 -12.76 -11.06 -10.35
C ALA A 107 -12.35 -10.48 -11.72
N GLN A 108 -12.97 -9.38 -12.17
CA GLN A 108 -12.61 -8.72 -13.42
C GLN A 108 -11.25 -8.04 -13.31
N TYR A 109 -10.98 -7.35 -12.20
CA TYR A 109 -9.65 -6.79 -11.91
C TYR A 109 -8.57 -7.87 -11.88
N LEU A 110 -8.79 -8.95 -11.12
CA LEU A 110 -7.80 -10.03 -10.96
C LEU A 110 -7.51 -10.78 -12.27
N ASN A 111 -8.47 -10.84 -13.18
CA ASN A 111 -8.30 -11.43 -14.51
C ASN A 111 -7.70 -10.44 -15.54
N HIS A 112 -7.53 -9.17 -15.19
CA HIS A 112 -6.97 -8.19 -16.10
C HIS A 112 -5.50 -8.53 -16.42
N PRO A 113 -5.06 -8.50 -17.69
CA PRO A 113 -3.69 -8.88 -18.07
C PRO A 113 -2.59 -8.09 -17.36
N GLN A 114 -2.90 -6.87 -16.91
CA GLN A 114 -1.96 -6.02 -16.19
C GLN A 114 -1.96 -6.23 -14.67
N TRP A 115 -2.88 -7.02 -14.11
CA TRP A 115 -2.99 -7.22 -12.66
C TRP A 115 -1.69 -7.74 -12.02
N ALA A 116 -0.96 -8.61 -12.72
CA ALA A 116 0.34 -9.10 -12.26
C ALA A 116 1.36 -7.97 -12.02
N ARG A 117 1.25 -6.84 -12.74
CA ARG A 117 2.10 -5.65 -12.53
C ARG A 117 1.71 -4.90 -11.26
N VAL A 118 0.41 -4.79 -10.97
CA VAL A 118 -0.09 -4.22 -9.70
C VAL A 118 0.46 -5.02 -8.52
N VAL A 119 0.33 -6.35 -8.56
CA VAL A 119 0.87 -7.24 -7.51
C VAL A 119 2.38 -7.05 -7.33
N ALA A 120 3.14 -6.96 -8.42
CA ALA A 120 4.59 -6.76 -8.35
C ALA A 120 4.97 -5.41 -7.74
N ALA A 121 4.30 -4.33 -8.13
CA ALA A 121 4.51 -3.00 -7.57
C ALA A 121 4.11 -2.95 -6.08
N ALA A 122 2.98 -3.55 -5.72
CA ALA A 122 2.51 -3.64 -4.34
C ALA A 122 3.48 -4.42 -3.45
N ARG A 123 4.07 -5.52 -3.94
CA ARG A 123 5.12 -6.26 -3.21
C ARG A 123 6.34 -5.39 -2.92
N HIS A 124 6.78 -4.60 -3.90
CA HIS A 124 7.92 -3.71 -3.71
C HIS A 124 7.59 -2.59 -2.72
N ALA A 125 6.42 -1.95 -2.86
CA ALA A 125 5.95 -0.94 -1.94
C ALA A 125 5.83 -1.48 -0.50
N ARG A 126 5.19 -2.64 -0.33
CA ARG A 126 5.08 -3.34 0.96
C ARG A 126 6.44 -3.58 1.61
N GLN A 127 7.40 -4.07 0.86
CA GLN A 127 8.73 -4.35 1.38
C GLN A 127 9.39 -3.07 1.93
N THR A 128 9.33 -1.97 1.17
CA THR A 128 9.89 -0.69 1.60
C THR A 128 9.17 -0.13 2.83
N LEU A 129 7.84 -0.21 2.87
CA LEU A 129 7.03 0.24 4.02
C LEU A 129 7.43 -0.49 5.31
N ILE A 130 7.53 -1.83 5.25
CA ILE A 130 7.91 -2.66 6.40
C ILE A 130 9.35 -2.39 6.84
N GLN A 131 10.29 -2.23 5.89
CA GLN A 131 11.69 -1.94 6.20
C GLN A 131 11.84 -0.59 6.90
N SER A 132 11.10 0.43 6.46
CA SER A 132 11.11 1.76 7.10
C SER A 132 10.51 1.74 8.51
N ASP A 133 9.62 0.80 8.82
CA ASP A 133 9.10 0.62 10.19
C ASP A 133 10.05 -0.17 11.08
N ALA A 134 10.68 -1.22 10.56
CA ALA A 134 11.66 -2.00 11.29
C ALA A 134 12.89 -1.16 11.67
N ALA A 135 13.29 -0.21 10.82
CA ALA A 135 14.37 0.74 11.10
C ALA A 135 14.06 1.74 12.24
N LYS A 136 12.84 1.72 12.81
CA LYS A 136 12.45 2.51 13.99
C LYS A 136 12.62 1.76 15.32
N SER A 137 12.90 0.44 15.29
CA SER A 137 12.93 -0.43 16.47
C SER A 137 14.32 -0.58 17.06
#